data_AF-A0A673T5G5-F1
#
_entry.id   AF-A0A673T5G5-F1
#
_cell.length_a   1.000
_cell.length_b   1.000
_cell.length_c   1.000
_cell.angle_alpha   90.00
_cell.angle_beta   90.00
_cell.angle_gamma   90.00
#
_symmetry.space_group_name_H-M   'P 1'
#
loop_
_entity.id
_entity.type
_entity.pdbx_description
1 polymer ?
#
loop_
_entity_poly.entity_id
_entity_poly.type
_entity_poly.pdbx_seq_one_letter_code
_entity_poly.pdbx_strand_id
1 'polypeptide(L)'
;MSDLGSEELEEEGENDLGEYEGDRNEAGERHGHGRARLPNGDTYEGSYQHGKRHGQGTYKFKNGARYIGEYVENKKHGHGTFIYPDGSRYEGEWMDNCRHGYGVYYYVNNDTYTGEWFAHQRHGQGTYFYAETGSKYVGTWVSGLQEGAAELIHLNHRFQGKFLNKNPVGPGKYVFDIGCEQHGEYHLTDTERGEEEEEEEVTLKTLIPKWKATKITELALWTPTLLEEQPPVDGAGQEDAPGPEGGGQAEEDGQALLDTSEGETDSVKPGEDDGDPAREEGLGNGHEELQYDTAEQENVNFEEEEQKQDRLSK
;
A
#
# COMPACT_ATOMS: atom_id res chain seq x y z
N MET A 1 -12.73 11.38 -0.31
CA MET A 1 -11.36 11.88 -0.62
C MET A 1 -11.27 11.93 -2.12
N SER A 2 -11.20 13.14 -2.67
CA SER A 2 -11.15 13.39 -4.10
C SER A 2 -9.92 12.73 -4.72
N ASP A 3 -10.16 11.72 -5.57
CA ASP A 3 -9.19 11.10 -6.48
C ASP A 3 -8.75 12.05 -7.61
N LEU A 4 -9.21 13.31 -7.56
CA LEU A 4 -9.06 14.34 -8.58
C LEU A 4 -7.63 14.92 -8.68
N GLY A 5 -6.63 14.26 -8.12
CA GLY A 5 -5.24 14.73 -8.13
C GLY A 5 -4.32 14.03 -9.12
N SER A 6 -4.69 12.84 -9.62
CA SER A 6 -3.80 12.02 -10.46
C SER A 6 -4.31 11.76 -11.88
N GLU A 7 -5.60 11.87 -12.15
CA GLU A 7 -6.17 11.43 -13.44
C GLU A 7 -6.16 12.50 -14.54
N GLU A 8 -5.97 13.78 -14.22
CA GLU A 8 -6.20 14.87 -15.20
C GLU A 8 -4.96 15.71 -15.59
N LEU A 9 -3.74 15.20 -15.40
CA LEU A 9 -2.52 16.04 -15.55
C LEU A 9 -1.52 15.66 -16.64
N GLU A 10 -1.78 14.69 -17.51
CA GLU A 10 -0.82 14.34 -18.56
C GLU A 10 -1.53 14.03 -19.90
N GLU A 11 -2.13 15.05 -20.52
CA GLU A 11 -2.41 15.04 -21.96
C GLU A 11 -1.34 15.89 -22.66
N GLU A 12 -0.19 15.26 -22.96
CA GLU A 12 0.85 15.86 -23.79
C GLU A 12 0.31 15.96 -25.24
N GLY A 13 -0.13 17.16 -25.65
CA GLY A 13 -0.47 17.41 -27.05
C GLY A 13 0.74 17.18 -27.95
N GLU A 14 0.58 16.37 -29.00
CA GLU A 14 1.64 15.76 -29.82
C GLU A 14 2.63 16.74 -30.52
N ASN A 15 2.48 18.06 -30.38
CA ASN A 15 3.16 19.02 -31.27
C ASN A 15 4.01 20.10 -30.58
N ASP A 16 4.06 20.17 -29.25
CA ASP A 16 4.97 21.09 -28.55
C ASP A 16 5.57 20.43 -27.30
N LEU A 17 6.79 19.93 -27.44
CA LEU A 17 7.50 19.27 -26.33
C LEU A 17 8.16 20.29 -25.38
N GLY A 18 8.08 21.59 -25.68
CA GLY A 18 8.71 22.67 -24.90
C GLY A 18 10.23 22.74 -25.03
N GLU A 19 10.86 23.59 -24.21
CA GLU A 19 12.31 23.81 -24.20
C GLU A 19 13.03 22.59 -23.60
N TYR A 20 14.15 22.17 -24.20
CA TYR A 20 14.95 21.05 -23.72
C TYR A 20 16.45 21.36 -23.77
N GLU A 21 17.11 21.08 -22.66
CA GLU A 21 18.55 21.21 -22.45
C GLU A 21 19.08 19.85 -21.94
N GLY A 22 19.83 19.13 -22.77
CA GLY A 22 20.35 17.81 -22.42
C GLY A 22 20.87 17.03 -23.64
N ASP A 23 21.28 15.79 -23.41
CA ASP A 23 21.82 14.93 -24.45
C ASP A 23 20.73 14.53 -25.48
N ARG A 24 21.18 14.21 -26.68
CA ARG A 24 20.32 13.74 -27.78
C ARG A 24 20.96 12.54 -28.47
N ASN A 25 20.13 11.63 -28.97
CA ASN A 25 20.61 10.51 -29.78
C ASN A 25 20.84 10.92 -31.24
N GLU A 26 21.29 9.97 -32.09
CA GLU A 26 21.56 10.19 -33.51
C GLU A 26 20.32 10.65 -34.32
N ALA A 27 19.12 10.25 -33.87
CA ALA A 27 17.85 10.68 -34.45
C ALA A 27 17.42 12.10 -34.01
N GLY A 28 18.18 12.73 -33.11
CA GLY A 28 17.88 14.05 -32.56
C GLY A 28 16.84 14.05 -31.44
N GLU A 29 16.42 12.87 -30.97
CA GLU A 29 15.48 12.69 -29.87
C GLU A 29 16.17 12.94 -28.52
N ARG A 30 15.39 13.30 -27.49
CA ARG A 30 15.88 13.43 -26.10
C ARG A 30 16.45 12.09 -25.64
N HIS A 31 17.67 12.11 -25.10
CA HIS A 31 18.35 10.92 -24.62
C HIS A 31 19.28 11.27 -23.46
N GLY A 32 19.74 10.29 -22.68
CA GLY A 32 20.68 10.54 -21.59
C GLY A 32 20.05 11.36 -20.48
N HIS A 33 20.77 12.33 -19.92
CA HIS A 33 20.23 13.21 -18.89
C HIS A 33 19.86 14.58 -19.47
N GLY A 34 18.75 15.15 -19.02
CA GLY A 34 18.32 16.45 -19.49
C GLY A 34 17.24 17.10 -18.66
N ARG A 35 17.03 18.39 -18.92
CA ARG A 35 16.00 19.23 -18.32
C ARG A 35 15.07 19.75 -19.41
N ALA A 36 13.77 19.54 -19.23
CA ALA A 36 12.72 20.07 -20.07
C ALA A 36 11.85 21.08 -19.30
N ARG A 37 11.45 22.15 -19.99
CA ARG A 37 10.36 23.04 -19.58
C ARG A 37 9.21 22.82 -20.56
N LEU A 38 8.10 22.27 -20.06
CA LEU A 38 6.93 21.93 -20.87
C LEU A 38 6.10 23.19 -21.16
N PRO A 39 5.29 23.21 -22.24
CA PRO A 39 4.46 24.37 -22.58
C PRO A 39 3.44 24.74 -21.51
N ASN A 40 2.98 23.76 -20.73
CA ASN A 40 2.07 23.98 -19.61
C ASN A 40 2.74 24.68 -18.39
N GLY A 41 4.06 24.85 -18.43
CA GLY A 41 4.88 25.47 -17.39
C GLY A 41 5.50 24.49 -16.40
N ASP A 42 5.23 23.19 -16.54
CA ASP A 42 5.86 22.13 -15.77
C ASP A 42 7.34 21.98 -16.15
N THR A 43 8.11 21.37 -15.26
CA THR A 43 9.52 21.07 -15.53
C THR A 43 9.84 19.64 -15.20
N TYR A 44 10.59 18.99 -16.08
CA TYR A 44 11.17 17.67 -15.82
C TYR A 44 12.69 17.77 -15.87
N GLU A 45 13.35 17.09 -14.93
CA GLU A 45 14.80 16.95 -14.89
C GLU A 45 15.12 15.49 -14.58
N GLY A 46 15.77 14.79 -15.49
CA GLY A 46 15.93 13.35 -15.36
C GLY A 46 16.44 12.67 -16.61
N SER A 47 16.30 11.36 -16.60
CA SER A 47 16.80 10.48 -17.64
C SER A 47 15.77 10.32 -18.78
N TYR A 48 16.27 10.29 -20.01
CA TYR A 48 15.48 10.14 -21.23
C TYR A 48 16.01 8.97 -22.06
N GLN A 49 15.08 8.25 -22.70
CA GLN A 49 15.38 7.20 -23.67
C GLN A 49 14.37 7.29 -24.82
N HIS A 50 14.87 7.32 -26.06
CA HIS A 50 14.05 7.43 -27.28
C HIS A 50 12.98 8.53 -27.21
N GLY A 51 13.37 9.73 -26.76
CA GLY A 51 12.46 10.87 -26.63
C GLY A 51 11.53 10.85 -25.40
N LYS A 52 11.43 9.72 -24.69
CA LYS A 52 10.55 9.54 -23.53
C LYS A 52 11.32 9.64 -22.22
N ARG A 53 10.66 10.08 -21.14
CA ARG A 53 11.17 10.01 -19.77
C ARG A 53 11.37 8.53 -19.42
N HIS A 54 12.58 8.16 -19.00
CA HIS A 54 12.93 6.77 -18.70
C HIS A 54 14.08 6.71 -17.71
N GLY A 55 13.95 5.94 -16.62
CA GLY A 55 14.89 5.92 -15.50
C GLY A 55 14.54 6.97 -14.43
N GLN A 56 15.52 7.39 -13.65
CA GLN A 56 15.31 8.34 -12.54
C GLN A 56 15.04 9.76 -13.05
N GLY A 57 14.06 10.44 -12.44
CA GLY A 57 13.76 11.82 -12.74
C GLY A 57 12.90 12.52 -11.71
N THR A 58 12.89 13.85 -11.78
CA THR A 58 12.05 14.73 -10.99
C THR A 58 11.13 15.52 -11.92
N TYR A 59 9.83 15.38 -11.72
CA TYR A 59 8.81 16.18 -12.40
C TYR A 59 8.21 17.15 -11.39
N LYS A 60 8.24 18.44 -11.72
CA LYS A 60 7.66 19.52 -10.92
C LYS A 60 6.50 20.11 -11.70
N PHE A 61 5.31 20.00 -11.12
CA PHE A 61 4.10 20.55 -11.67
C PHE A 61 3.99 22.03 -11.31
N LYS A 62 3.45 22.83 -12.22
CA LYS A 62 3.17 24.26 -11.99
C LYS A 62 2.24 24.50 -10.80
N ASN A 63 1.37 23.54 -10.49
CA ASN A 63 0.46 23.60 -9.34
C ASN A 63 1.15 23.38 -7.98
N GLY A 64 2.47 23.09 -7.97
CA GLY A 64 3.25 22.86 -6.75
C GLY A 64 3.45 21.38 -6.40
N ALA A 65 2.75 20.46 -7.06
CA ALA A 65 3.01 19.04 -6.91
C ALA A 65 4.41 18.68 -7.44
N ARG A 66 4.98 17.59 -6.94
CA ARG A 66 6.22 17.04 -7.50
C ARG A 66 6.26 15.52 -7.38
N TYR A 67 6.79 14.87 -8.42
CA TYR A 67 7.16 13.47 -8.39
C TYR A 67 8.67 13.32 -8.50
N ILE A 68 9.25 12.46 -7.68
CA ILE A 68 10.67 12.11 -7.68
C ILE A 68 10.73 10.59 -7.68
N GLY A 69 11.22 9.98 -8.76
CA GLY A 69 11.27 8.53 -8.86
C GLY A 69 11.56 8.02 -10.26
N GLU A 70 11.23 6.76 -10.47
CA GLU A 70 11.48 6.06 -11.73
C GLU A 70 10.38 6.32 -12.76
N TYR A 71 10.81 6.36 -14.03
CA TYR A 71 9.95 6.46 -15.19
C TYR A 71 10.22 5.31 -16.14
N VAL A 72 9.17 4.82 -16.79
CA VAL A 72 9.26 3.91 -17.94
C VAL A 72 8.33 4.46 -19.01
N GLU A 73 8.91 4.87 -20.15
CA GLU A 73 8.15 5.38 -21.30
C GLU A 73 7.14 6.48 -20.95
N ASN A 74 7.60 7.57 -20.33
CA ASN A 74 6.79 8.69 -19.82
C ASN A 74 5.92 8.39 -18.59
N LYS A 75 5.76 7.13 -18.17
CA LYS A 75 4.93 6.77 -17.03
C LYS A 75 5.75 6.62 -15.75
N LYS A 76 5.22 7.08 -14.62
CA LYS A 76 5.76 6.79 -13.28
C LYS A 76 5.74 5.28 -13.07
N HIS A 77 6.86 4.73 -12.66
CA HIS A 77 7.06 3.30 -12.47
C HIS A 77 8.02 3.06 -11.30
N GLY A 78 8.24 1.82 -10.88
CA GLY A 78 9.25 1.48 -9.87
C GLY A 78 9.03 2.20 -8.54
N HIS A 79 10.09 2.67 -7.89
CA HIS A 79 9.96 3.41 -6.64
C HIS A 79 9.89 4.91 -6.89
N GLY A 80 9.01 5.60 -6.16
CA GLY A 80 8.90 7.04 -6.25
C GLY A 80 8.14 7.70 -5.11
N THR A 81 8.43 8.98 -4.93
CA THR A 81 7.77 9.87 -3.98
C THR A 81 6.96 10.91 -4.75
N PHE A 82 5.65 10.97 -4.49
CA PHE A 82 4.79 12.04 -4.98
C PHE A 82 4.39 12.93 -3.82
N ILE A 83 4.62 14.23 -3.96
CA ILE A 83 4.26 15.26 -2.98
C ILE A 83 3.19 16.12 -3.60
N TYR A 84 2.03 16.14 -2.96
CA TYR A 84 0.84 16.83 -3.43
C TYR A 84 0.85 18.30 -3.03
N PRO A 85 0.08 19.17 -3.72
CA PRO A 85 0.03 20.60 -3.40
C PRO A 85 -0.49 20.90 -1.99
N ASP A 86 -1.33 20.03 -1.44
CA ASP A 86 -1.89 20.12 -0.08
C ASP A 86 -0.88 19.75 1.02
N GLY A 87 0.31 19.27 0.64
CA GLY A 87 1.36 18.83 1.56
C GLY A 87 1.29 17.34 1.93
N SER A 88 0.24 16.62 1.53
CA SER A 88 0.23 15.16 1.62
C SER A 88 1.30 14.56 0.70
N ARG A 89 1.74 13.34 0.99
CA ARG A 89 2.72 12.65 0.14
C ARG A 89 2.55 11.15 0.15
N TYR A 90 2.88 10.54 -0.97
CA TYR A 90 3.00 9.11 -1.14
C TYR A 90 4.46 8.74 -1.39
N GLU A 91 4.94 7.69 -0.72
CA GLU A 91 6.25 7.09 -0.90
C GLU A 91 6.07 5.58 -1.09
N GLY A 92 6.40 5.05 -2.26
CA GLY A 92 6.18 3.63 -2.52
C GLY A 92 6.37 3.24 -3.97
N GLU A 93 5.80 2.09 -4.31
CA GLU A 93 5.84 1.52 -5.65
C GLU A 93 4.80 2.17 -6.59
N TRP A 94 5.18 2.26 -7.86
CA TRP A 94 4.40 2.81 -8.96
C TRP A 94 4.38 1.85 -10.14
N MET A 95 3.24 1.76 -10.80
CA MET A 95 3.06 0.99 -12.02
C MET A 95 2.11 1.74 -12.95
N ASP A 96 2.58 2.07 -14.15
CA ASP A 96 1.79 2.76 -15.18
C ASP A 96 1.05 4.00 -14.65
N ASN A 97 1.79 4.93 -14.04
CA ASN A 97 1.25 6.13 -13.38
C ASN A 97 0.41 5.90 -12.12
N CYS A 98 0.10 4.64 -11.78
CA CYS A 98 -0.68 4.29 -10.61
C CYS A 98 0.20 3.99 -9.39
N ARG A 99 -0.25 4.38 -8.19
CA ARG A 99 0.29 3.79 -6.95
C ARG A 99 -0.04 2.30 -6.95
N HIS A 100 0.97 1.47 -6.72
CA HIS A 100 0.86 0.02 -6.77
C HIS A 100 1.78 -0.60 -5.71
N GLY A 101 1.66 -1.90 -5.43
CA GLY A 101 2.60 -2.61 -4.57
C GLY A 101 2.60 -2.08 -3.14
N TYR A 102 3.75 -2.02 -2.49
CA TYR A 102 3.84 -1.51 -1.12
C TYR A 102 4.14 -0.01 -1.08
N GLY A 103 3.48 0.72 -0.17
CA GLY A 103 3.75 2.15 0.00
C GLY A 103 3.17 2.77 1.26
N VAL A 104 3.69 3.95 1.58
CA VAL A 104 3.29 4.80 2.71
C VAL A 104 2.65 6.08 2.19
N TYR A 105 1.46 6.40 2.68
CA TYR A 105 0.79 7.67 2.41
C TYR A 105 0.68 8.47 3.70
N TYR A 106 1.19 9.70 3.66
CA TYR A 106 1.10 10.67 4.75
C TYR A 106 0.04 11.69 4.38
N TYR A 107 -1.02 11.76 5.18
CA TYR A 107 -2.14 12.67 4.97
C TYR A 107 -1.87 14.03 5.60
N VAL A 108 -2.62 15.06 5.16
CA VAL A 108 -2.51 16.43 5.67
C VAL A 108 -2.87 16.53 7.15
N ASN A 109 -3.80 15.68 7.62
CA ASN A 109 -4.18 15.59 9.03
C ASN A 109 -3.15 14.81 9.90
N ASN A 110 -1.98 14.49 9.34
CA ASN A 110 -0.93 13.65 9.92
C ASN A 110 -1.26 12.16 10.07
N ASP A 111 -2.43 11.71 9.61
CA ASP A 111 -2.70 10.28 9.51
C ASP A 111 -1.67 9.64 8.57
N THR A 112 -1.46 8.34 8.75
CA THR A 112 -0.57 7.58 7.88
C THR A 112 -1.21 6.26 7.49
N TYR A 113 -1.17 5.92 6.20
CA TYR A 113 -1.43 4.56 5.74
C TYR A 113 -0.11 3.91 5.33
N THR A 114 0.12 2.67 5.72
CA THR A 114 1.28 1.86 5.35
C THR A 114 0.79 0.48 4.97
N GLY A 115 0.95 0.08 3.71
CA GLY A 115 0.45 -1.20 3.25
C GLY A 115 0.46 -1.35 1.75
N GLU A 116 -0.33 -2.32 1.29
CA GLU A 116 -0.48 -2.64 -0.12
C GLU A 116 -1.41 -1.64 -0.85
N TRP A 117 -1.13 -1.45 -2.13
CA TRP A 117 -1.83 -0.57 -3.06
C TRP A 117 -2.07 -1.31 -4.38
N PHE A 118 -3.24 -1.06 -4.98
CA PHE A 118 -3.59 -1.58 -6.30
C PHE A 118 -4.36 -0.50 -7.04
N ALA A 119 -3.83 -0.06 -8.19
CA ALA A 119 -4.46 0.94 -9.06
C ALA A 119 -4.96 2.17 -8.28
N HIS A 120 -4.04 2.86 -7.60
CA HIS A 120 -4.32 4.02 -6.73
C HIS A 120 -5.11 3.76 -5.46
N GLN A 121 -5.68 2.58 -5.25
CA GLN A 121 -6.50 2.27 -4.09
C GLN A 121 -5.71 1.49 -3.04
N ARG A 122 -5.99 1.75 -1.76
CA ARG A 122 -5.52 0.88 -0.67
C ARG A 122 -6.13 -0.51 -0.87
N HIS A 123 -5.31 -1.53 -0.86
CA HIS A 123 -5.72 -2.90 -1.11
C HIS A 123 -4.89 -3.85 -0.26
N GLY A 124 -5.29 -5.11 -0.08
CA GLY A 124 -4.48 -6.11 0.64
C GLY A 124 -4.33 -5.80 2.13
N GLN A 125 -3.17 -6.09 2.71
CA GLN A 125 -2.87 -5.79 4.11
C GLN A 125 -2.34 -4.37 4.28
N GLY A 126 -2.82 -3.69 5.31
CA GLY A 126 -2.36 -2.34 5.61
C GLY A 126 -2.66 -1.88 7.04
N THR A 127 -1.82 -0.98 7.51
CA THR A 127 -1.96 -0.26 8.77
C THR A 127 -2.37 1.18 8.50
N TYR A 128 -3.46 1.64 9.11
CA TYR A 128 -3.85 3.04 9.14
C TYR A 128 -3.68 3.59 10.56
N PHE A 129 -2.87 4.62 10.71
CA PHE A 129 -2.63 5.34 11.95
C PHE A 129 -3.46 6.62 11.94
N TYR A 130 -4.29 6.79 12.97
CA TYR A 130 -5.10 7.98 13.22
C TYR A 130 -4.32 8.90 14.15
N ALA A 131 -3.81 10.02 13.64
CA ALA A 131 -2.93 10.90 14.40
C ALA A 131 -3.66 11.60 15.56
N GLU A 132 -4.93 11.95 15.36
CA GLU A 132 -5.76 12.64 16.36
C GLU A 132 -5.99 11.78 17.61
N THR A 133 -6.35 10.51 17.42
CA THR A 133 -6.67 9.60 18.53
C THR A 133 -5.48 8.74 18.99
N GLY A 134 -4.41 8.68 18.19
CA GLY A 134 -3.32 7.71 18.37
C GLY A 134 -3.72 6.26 18.08
N SER A 135 -4.92 6.02 17.54
CA SER A 135 -5.40 4.68 17.21
C SER A 135 -4.70 4.14 15.97
N LYS A 136 -4.66 2.82 15.83
CA LYS A 136 -4.25 2.15 14.59
C LYS A 136 -5.21 1.04 14.21
N TYR A 137 -5.59 1.03 12.94
CA TYR A 137 -6.26 -0.09 12.30
C TYR A 137 -5.20 -0.93 11.58
N VAL A 138 -5.16 -2.24 11.83
CA VAL A 138 -4.26 -3.19 11.17
C VAL A 138 -5.12 -4.30 10.58
N GLY A 139 -5.24 -4.37 9.26
CA GLY A 139 -6.15 -5.35 8.66
C GLY A 139 -6.20 -5.32 7.15
N THR A 140 -7.26 -5.94 6.63
CA THR A 140 -7.46 -6.09 5.18
C THR A 140 -8.20 -4.89 4.60
N TRP A 141 -7.78 -4.48 3.41
CA TRP A 141 -8.32 -3.39 2.64
C TRP A 141 -8.77 -3.89 1.27
N VAL A 142 -9.99 -3.52 0.87
CA VAL A 142 -10.53 -3.84 -0.45
C VAL A 142 -11.03 -2.54 -1.05
N SER A 143 -10.41 -2.12 -2.15
CA SER A 143 -10.80 -0.91 -2.90
C SER A 143 -10.95 0.33 -2.02
N GLY A 144 -9.97 0.55 -1.13
CA GLY A 144 -9.96 1.69 -0.22
C GLY A 144 -10.82 1.53 1.05
N LEU A 145 -11.59 0.45 1.17
CA LEU A 145 -12.46 0.16 2.33
C LEU A 145 -11.81 -0.84 3.28
N GLN A 146 -12.06 -0.66 4.58
CA GLN A 146 -11.66 -1.61 5.63
C GLN A 146 -12.65 -2.78 5.61
N GLU A 147 -12.15 -3.97 5.28
CA GLU A 147 -12.95 -5.18 5.15
C GLU A 147 -12.22 -6.39 5.71
N GLY A 148 -12.95 -7.41 6.13
CA GLY A 148 -12.35 -8.66 6.60
C GLY A 148 -11.75 -8.58 8.00
N ALA A 149 -10.81 -9.47 8.31
CA ALA A 149 -10.22 -9.56 9.65
C ALA A 149 -9.26 -8.39 9.90
N ALA A 150 -9.37 -7.78 11.07
CA ALA A 150 -8.52 -6.68 11.48
C ALA A 150 -8.40 -6.55 13.00
N GLU A 151 -7.39 -5.79 13.40
CA GLU A 151 -7.20 -5.29 14.75
C GLU A 151 -7.35 -3.78 14.77
N LEU A 152 -8.20 -3.26 15.67
CA LEU A 152 -8.26 -1.84 15.99
C LEU A 152 -7.63 -1.64 17.37
N ILE A 153 -6.51 -0.93 17.42
CA ILE A 153 -5.70 -0.76 18.62
C ILE A 153 -5.82 0.69 19.04
N HIS A 154 -6.23 0.92 20.29
CA HIS A 154 -6.36 2.24 20.88
C HIS A 154 -5.82 2.20 22.31
N LEU A 155 -4.83 3.06 22.59
CA LEU A 155 -4.16 3.12 23.89
C LEU A 155 -3.69 1.73 24.37
N ASN A 156 -4.28 1.21 25.44
CA ASN A 156 -3.91 -0.02 26.12
C ASN A 156 -4.81 -1.23 25.78
N HIS A 157 -5.70 -1.09 24.80
CA HIS A 157 -6.58 -2.18 24.38
C HIS A 157 -6.61 -2.33 22.86
N ARG A 158 -6.96 -3.53 22.41
CA ARG A 158 -7.19 -3.82 21.00
C ARG A 158 -8.45 -4.63 20.80
N PHE A 159 -9.27 -4.22 19.84
CA PHE A 159 -10.34 -5.02 19.32
C PHE A 159 -9.80 -5.92 18.20
N GLN A 160 -10.12 -7.21 18.24
CA GLN A 160 -9.84 -8.19 17.19
C GLN A 160 -11.18 -8.71 16.66
N GLY A 161 -11.45 -8.51 15.38
CA GLY A 161 -12.73 -8.88 14.78
C GLY A 161 -12.76 -8.73 13.28
N LYS A 162 -13.98 -8.71 12.73
CA LYS A 162 -14.20 -8.47 11.30
C LYS A 162 -14.75 -7.07 11.08
N PHE A 163 -14.41 -6.49 9.94
CA PHE A 163 -14.89 -5.21 9.48
C PHE A 163 -15.61 -5.39 8.14
N LEU A 164 -16.64 -4.58 7.94
CA LEU A 164 -17.36 -4.46 6.67
C LEU A 164 -17.68 -2.99 6.47
N ASN A 165 -17.22 -2.40 5.37
CA ASN A 165 -17.40 -0.97 5.08
C ASN A 165 -16.98 -0.06 6.24
N LYS A 166 -15.80 -0.29 6.83
CA LYS A 166 -15.26 0.44 8.01
C LYS A 166 -15.95 0.17 9.35
N ASN A 167 -17.05 -0.57 9.36
CA ASN A 167 -17.77 -0.89 10.59
C ASN A 167 -17.35 -2.26 11.14
N PRO A 168 -17.08 -2.40 12.44
CA PRO A 168 -16.87 -3.71 13.04
C PRO A 168 -18.18 -4.50 13.02
N VAL A 169 -18.10 -5.79 12.69
CA VAL A 169 -19.26 -6.67 12.51
C VAL A 169 -19.01 -8.07 13.07
N GLY A 170 -20.07 -8.69 13.60
CA GLY A 170 -20.06 -10.08 14.03
C GLY A 170 -19.16 -10.33 15.25
N PRO A 171 -18.69 -11.57 15.44
CA PRO A 171 -17.94 -11.94 16.64
C PRO A 171 -16.57 -11.26 16.67
N GLY A 172 -16.18 -10.82 17.86
CA GLY A 172 -14.86 -10.26 18.12
C GLY A 172 -14.47 -10.36 19.59
N LYS A 173 -13.31 -9.81 19.91
CA LYS A 173 -12.86 -9.68 21.29
C LYS A 173 -12.04 -8.42 21.51
N TYR A 174 -12.22 -7.81 22.67
CA TYR A 174 -11.30 -6.82 23.21
C TYR A 174 -10.23 -7.51 24.04
N VAL A 175 -8.98 -7.20 23.78
CA VAL A 175 -7.83 -7.66 24.56
C VAL A 175 -7.19 -6.47 25.24
N PHE A 176 -7.11 -6.52 26.56
CA PHE A 176 -6.50 -5.48 27.39
C PHE A 176 -5.08 -5.88 27.79
N ASP A 177 -4.22 -4.89 27.98
CA ASP A 177 -2.84 -5.05 28.46
C ASP A 177 -2.72 -5.84 29.78
N ILE A 178 -3.72 -5.73 30.66
CA ILE A 178 -3.83 -6.50 31.91
C ILE A 178 -4.08 -8.01 31.70
N GLY A 179 -4.15 -8.48 30.45
CA GLY A 179 -4.32 -9.90 30.12
C GLY A 179 -5.76 -10.42 30.19
N CYS A 180 -6.73 -9.52 30.34
CA CYS A 180 -8.16 -9.86 30.27
C CYS A 180 -8.65 -9.78 28.81
N GLU A 181 -9.55 -10.69 28.45
CA GLU A 181 -10.25 -10.66 27.15
C GLU A 181 -11.76 -10.53 27.36
N GLN A 182 -12.40 -9.57 26.70
CA GLN A 182 -13.86 -9.47 26.63
C GLN A 182 -14.32 -9.94 25.25
N HIS A 183 -15.08 -11.03 25.22
CA HIS A 183 -15.70 -11.58 24.02
C HIS A 183 -17.10 -11.02 23.83
N GLY A 184 -17.49 -10.83 22.57
CA GLY A 184 -18.80 -10.30 22.22
C GLY A 184 -18.99 -10.28 20.72
N GLU A 185 -20.04 -9.58 20.30
CA GLU A 185 -20.43 -9.46 18.90
C GLU A 185 -20.92 -8.04 18.60
N TYR A 186 -20.54 -7.53 17.43
CA TYR A 186 -21.06 -6.30 16.86
C TYR A 186 -22.28 -6.57 15.99
N HIS A 187 -23.34 -5.79 16.21
CA HIS A 187 -24.51 -5.72 15.35
C HIS A 187 -24.64 -4.32 14.77
N LEU A 188 -24.87 -4.21 13.46
CA LEU A 188 -25.22 -2.95 12.82
C LEU A 188 -26.72 -2.71 13.01
N THR A 189 -27.10 -1.59 13.61
CA THR A 189 -28.50 -1.19 13.75
C THR A 189 -28.79 0.07 12.93
N ASP A 190 -29.92 0.08 12.23
CA ASP A 190 -30.48 1.28 11.60
C ASP A 190 -30.81 2.32 12.69
N THR A 191 -30.54 3.59 12.40
CA THR A 191 -31.10 4.69 13.20
C THR A 191 -32.56 4.85 12.77
N GLU A 192 -33.52 4.43 13.59
CA GLU A 192 -34.92 4.81 13.40
C GLU A 192 -35.02 6.34 13.60
N ARG A 193 -35.07 7.07 12.49
CA ARG A 193 -35.48 8.47 12.47
C ARG A 193 -36.90 8.50 13.02
N GLY A 194 -37.12 9.25 14.10
CA GLY A 194 -38.45 9.52 14.63
C GLY A 194 -39.36 9.93 13.48
N GLU A 195 -40.55 9.32 13.44
CA GLU A 195 -41.63 9.68 12.54
C GLU A 195 -41.85 11.20 12.65
N GLU A 196 -41.40 11.96 11.66
CA GLU A 196 -42.10 13.14 11.17
C GLU A 196 -41.45 13.63 9.86
N GLU A 197 -42.34 13.71 8.87
CA GLU A 197 -42.30 14.47 7.62
C GLU A 197 -41.58 13.85 6.41
N GLU A 198 -42.46 13.55 5.44
CA GLU A 198 -42.24 13.25 4.04
C GLU A 198 -41.52 14.43 3.37
N GLU A 199 -40.46 14.15 2.62
CA GLU A 199 -40.23 14.62 1.25
C GLU A 199 -38.88 14.03 0.77
N GLU A 200 -38.74 13.90 -0.54
CA GLU A 200 -37.74 13.09 -1.23
C GLU A 200 -36.30 13.52 -0.96
N GLU A 201 -35.69 12.98 0.08
CA GLU A 201 -34.24 12.92 0.24
C GLU A 201 -33.86 11.46 0.49
N VAL A 202 -32.97 10.92 -0.33
CA VAL A 202 -32.36 9.60 -0.10
C VAL A 202 -31.50 9.72 1.15
N THR A 203 -32.15 9.69 2.32
CA THR A 203 -31.47 9.78 3.61
C THR A 203 -30.61 8.54 3.74
N LEU A 204 -29.31 8.71 3.54
CA LEU A 204 -28.28 7.72 3.84
C LEU A 204 -28.53 7.23 5.27
N LYS A 205 -29.04 6.02 5.40
CA LYS A 205 -29.25 5.39 6.71
C LYS A 205 -27.87 5.14 7.33
N THR A 206 -27.49 5.95 8.31
CA THR A 206 -26.25 5.73 9.07
C THR A 206 -26.42 4.48 9.94
N LEU A 207 -25.59 3.47 9.67
CA LEU A 207 -25.52 2.24 10.46
C LEU A 207 -24.66 2.47 11.71
N ILE A 208 -25.23 2.21 12.88
CA ILE A 208 -24.51 2.36 14.15
C ILE A 208 -24.06 0.96 14.63
N PRO A 209 -22.75 0.70 14.75
CA PRO A 209 -22.25 -0.54 15.32
C PRO A 209 -22.50 -0.57 16.83
N LYS A 210 -23.23 -1.59 17.31
CA LYS A 210 -23.48 -1.83 18.73
C LYS A 210 -22.77 -3.08 19.21
N TRP A 211 -21.93 -2.92 20.23
CA TRP A 211 -21.25 -4.03 20.88
C TRP A 211 -22.16 -4.72 21.89
N LYS A 212 -22.19 -6.05 21.85
CA LYS A 212 -22.89 -6.89 22.83
C LYS A 212 -21.88 -7.85 23.46
N ALA A 213 -21.46 -7.53 24.69
CA ALA A 213 -20.58 -8.39 25.46
C ALA A 213 -21.27 -9.73 25.81
N THR A 214 -20.52 -10.83 25.71
CA THR A 214 -21.03 -12.19 25.95
C THR A 214 -20.29 -12.91 27.07
N LYS A 215 -18.96 -12.76 27.13
CA LYS A 215 -18.10 -13.44 28.10
C LYS A 215 -16.86 -12.61 28.41
N ILE A 216 -16.40 -12.64 29.65
CA ILE A 216 -15.08 -12.14 30.05
C ILE A 216 -14.21 -13.34 30.41
N THR A 217 -13.00 -13.38 29.85
CA THR A 217 -11.94 -14.31 30.25
C THR A 217 -10.98 -13.54 31.14
N GLU A 218 -10.96 -13.86 32.43
CA GLU A 218 -10.08 -13.22 33.41
C GLU A 218 -8.66 -13.80 33.34
N LEU A 219 -7.66 -12.93 33.49
CA LEU A 219 -6.24 -13.19 33.72
C LEU A 219 -5.72 -14.55 33.22
N ALA A 220 -5.26 -14.59 31.97
CA ALA A 220 -4.21 -15.53 31.62
C ALA A 220 -2.92 -15.02 32.31
N LEU A 221 -2.56 -15.59 33.46
CA LEU A 221 -1.25 -15.37 34.08
C LEU A 221 -0.18 -15.67 33.02
N TRP A 222 0.37 -14.63 32.41
CA TRP A 222 1.52 -14.76 31.52
C TRP A 222 2.67 -15.30 32.37
N THR A 223 2.90 -16.61 32.27
CA THR A 223 4.12 -17.23 32.76
C THR A 223 5.11 -17.08 31.61
N PRO A 224 6.15 -16.25 31.72
CA PRO A 224 7.27 -16.37 30.80
C PRO A 224 7.72 -17.82 30.89
N THR A 225 7.83 -18.47 29.73
CA THR A 225 8.47 -19.79 29.66
C THR A 225 9.90 -19.60 30.17
N LEU A 226 10.11 -19.85 31.45
CA LEU A 226 11.42 -20.02 32.03
C LEU A 226 12.05 -21.15 31.23
N LEU A 227 13.05 -20.81 30.42
CA LEU A 227 13.96 -21.77 29.81
C LEU A 227 14.31 -22.76 30.93
N GLU A 228 13.92 -24.03 30.75
CA GLU A 228 14.34 -25.10 31.65
C GLU A 228 15.87 -25.08 31.68
N GLU A 229 16.43 -24.61 32.80
CA GLU A 229 17.85 -24.82 33.08
C GLU A 229 18.08 -26.32 33.07
N GLN A 230 18.90 -26.78 32.12
CA GLN A 230 19.32 -28.17 32.08
C GLN A 230 19.94 -28.55 33.43
N PRO A 231 19.58 -29.70 34.01
CA PRO A 231 20.15 -30.12 35.28
C PRO A 231 21.66 -30.34 35.11
N PRO A 232 22.45 -30.14 36.19
CA PRO A 232 23.90 -30.29 36.12
C PRO A 232 24.25 -31.74 35.80
N VAL A 233 25.07 -31.92 34.78
CA VAL A 233 25.72 -33.21 34.50
C VAL A 233 26.79 -33.43 35.57
N ASP A 234 26.44 -34.22 36.59
CA ASP A 234 27.42 -34.86 37.47
C ASP A 234 28.11 -35.99 36.71
N GLY A 235 29.43 -35.89 36.58
CA GLY A 235 30.26 -36.92 35.97
C GLY A 235 30.78 -37.96 36.97
N ALA A 236 31.10 -39.17 36.48
CA ALA A 236 32.32 -39.93 36.79
C ALA A 236 32.36 -41.33 36.14
N GLY A 237 33.54 -41.71 35.62
CA GLY A 237 34.00 -43.08 35.29
C GLY A 237 34.22 -43.33 33.78
N GLN A 238 35.40 -43.09 33.16
CA GLN A 238 36.65 -43.90 33.12
C GLN A 238 36.38 -45.34 32.62
N GLU A 239 37.02 -45.95 31.62
CA GLU A 239 38.40 -46.04 31.09
C GLU A 239 38.26 -46.37 29.55
N ASP A 240 39.16 -46.15 28.59
CA ASP A 240 40.56 -46.52 28.44
C ASP A 240 41.12 -45.85 27.17
N ALA A 241 42.41 -45.51 27.16
CA ALA A 241 43.19 -45.20 25.96
C ALA A 241 44.03 -46.45 25.58
N PRO A 242 44.48 -46.60 24.31
CA PRO A 242 45.71 -45.92 23.84
C PRO A 242 45.57 -45.44 22.38
N GLY A 243 46.19 -44.35 21.92
CA GLY A 243 47.64 -44.17 21.70
C GLY A 243 47.86 -43.68 20.25
N PRO A 244 48.95 -42.95 19.95
CA PRO A 244 48.92 -41.76 19.07
C PRO A 244 49.69 -41.94 17.74
N GLU A 245 49.44 -41.08 16.75
CA GLU A 245 50.40 -40.67 15.71
C GLU A 245 49.80 -39.49 14.90
N GLY A 246 50.39 -38.28 14.98
CA GLY A 246 51.17 -37.67 13.89
C GLY A 246 50.25 -36.87 12.93
N GLY A 247 50.20 -35.54 12.92
CA GLY A 247 51.29 -34.59 12.61
C GLY A 247 51.20 -34.18 11.12
N GLY A 248 51.07 -32.88 10.82
CA GLY A 248 51.42 -32.34 9.50
C GLY A 248 50.39 -31.45 8.81
N GLN A 249 50.83 -30.24 8.46
CA GLN A 249 50.15 -29.18 7.70
C GLN A 249 50.33 -29.35 6.17
N ALA A 250 49.81 -28.36 5.43
CA ALA A 250 50.09 -27.93 4.04
C ALA A 250 49.16 -28.53 2.98
N GLU A 251 48.30 -27.74 2.33
CA GLU A 251 48.53 -26.73 1.27
C GLU A 251 48.63 -27.31 -0.15
N GLU A 252 47.93 -26.59 -1.03
CA GLU A 252 48.15 -26.36 -2.46
C GLU A 252 47.61 -27.30 -3.56
N ASP A 253 47.09 -26.58 -4.56
CA ASP A 253 47.07 -26.82 -6.00
C ASP A 253 45.97 -27.61 -6.70
N GLY A 254 45.51 -27.01 -7.81
CA GLY A 254 45.29 -27.79 -9.03
C GLY A 254 44.11 -27.46 -9.93
N GLN A 255 44.12 -26.28 -10.56
CA GLN A 255 43.83 -26.04 -11.99
C GLN A 255 42.48 -26.36 -12.67
N ALA A 256 42.08 -25.34 -13.45
CA ALA A 256 41.06 -25.24 -14.47
C ALA A 256 41.19 -26.23 -15.64
N LEU A 257 40.07 -26.50 -16.34
CA LEU A 257 40.03 -26.59 -17.80
C LEU A 257 38.64 -26.20 -18.35
N LEU A 258 38.70 -25.43 -19.45
CA LEU A 258 37.62 -25.01 -20.35
C LEU A 258 37.14 -26.19 -21.20
N ASP A 259 35.86 -26.18 -21.61
CA ASP A 259 35.51 -26.73 -22.92
C ASP A 259 34.36 -25.94 -23.56
N THR A 260 34.56 -25.66 -24.84
CA THR A 260 33.73 -24.90 -25.76
C THR A 260 33.17 -25.87 -26.79
N SER A 261 31.88 -25.80 -27.09
CA SER A 261 31.36 -26.43 -28.31
C SER A 261 30.26 -25.58 -28.94
N GLU A 262 30.56 -25.04 -30.11
CA GLU A 262 29.63 -24.50 -31.09
C GLU A 262 29.47 -25.52 -32.23
N GLY A 263 28.31 -25.53 -32.88
CA GLY A 263 28.11 -26.12 -34.19
C GLY A 263 26.75 -26.78 -34.37
N GLU A 264 25.81 -26.12 -35.06
CA GLU A 264 25.51 -26.44 -36.47
C GLU A 264 24.35 -25.59 -37.00
N THR A 265 24.56 -25.11 -38.21
CA THR A 265 23.60 -24.46 -39.13
C THR A 265 22.99 -25.52 -40.04
N ASP A 266 21.71 -25.45 -40.40
CA ASP A 266 21.27 -25.29 -41.80
C ASP A 266 19.74 -25.06 -41.92
N SER A 267 19.38 -24.60 -43.10
CA SER A 267 18.27 -23.78 -43.56
C SER A 267 16.93 -24.50 -43.80
N VAL A 268 15.83 -23.73 -43.92
CA VAL A 268 14.96 -23.59 -45.12
C VAL A 268 13.70 -22.73 -44.78
N LYS A 269 13.48 -21.69 -45.59
CA LYS A 269 12.29 -20.79 -45.73
C LYS A 269 11.47 -21.25 -46.99
N PRO A 270 10.36 -20.62 -47.44
CA PRO A 270 9.46 -19.60 -46.84
C PRO A 270 7.94 -19.91 -47.07
N GLY A 271 7.06 -19.04 -46.55
CA GLY A 271 5.68 -18.88 -47.00
C GLY A 271 5.15 -17.50 -46.61
N GLU A 272 4.95 -16.65 -47.61
CA GLU A 272 4.42 -15.28 -47.56
C GLU A 272 2.87 -15.30 -47.40
N ASP A 273 2.28 -14.33 -46.70
CA ASP A 273 1.13 -13.57 -47.21
C ASP A 273 0.92 -12.29 -46.39
N ASP A 274 0.83 -11.17 -47.11
CA ASP A 274 0.69 -9.79 -46.65
C ASP A 274 -0.79 -9.39 -46.56
N GLY A 275 -1.14 -8.41 -45.70
CA GLY A 275 -2.33 -7.59 -45.94
C GLY A 275 -3.02 -6.97 -44.73
N ASP A 276 -2.52 -5.82 -44.28
CA ASP A 276 -3.32 -4.70 -43.70
C ASP A 276 -3.73 -3.76 -44.88
N PRO A 277 -4.58 -2.69 -44.81
CA PRO A 277 -5.07 -1.96 -43.62
C PRO A 277 -6.50 -1.34 -43.66
N ALA A 278 -6.90 -0.80 -42.48
CA ALA A 278 -7.72 0.41 -42.20
C ALA A 278 -9.15 0.57 -42.75
N ARG A 279 -10.12 0.95 -41.87
CA ARG A 279 -10.52 2.36 -41.56
C ARG A 279 -11.96 2.49 -41.00
N GLU A 280 -12.04 3.13 -39.82
CA GLU A 280 -12.99 4.15 -39.31
C GLU A 280 -14.54 4.05 -39.29
N GLU A 281 -15.03 4.50 -38.11
CA GLU A 281 -16.25 5.28 -37.78
C GLU A 281 -17.53 4.55 -37.32
N GLY A 282 -17.99 4.93 -36.11
CA GLY A 282 -19.39 5.37 -35.97
C GLY A 282 -20.23 4.95 -34.77
N LEU A 283 -20.01 5.63 -33.62
CA LEU A 283 -21.03 6.13 -32.66
C LEU A 283 -21.83 5.19 -31.74
N GLY A 284 -21.82 5.53 -30.44
CA GLY A 284 -23.01 5.41 -29.60
C GLY A 284 -22.84 5.05 -28.11
N ASN A 285 -21.94 5.69 -27.35
CA ASN A 285 -22.00 5.60 -25.88
C ASN A 285 -22.86 6.73 -25.30
N GLY A 286 -23.96 6.31 -24.69
CA GLY A 286 -24.84 7.14 -23.86
C GLY A 286 -24.13 7.60 -22.60
N HIS A 287 -24.33 8.87 -22.32
CA HIS A 287 -23.87 9.64 -21.19
C HIS A 287 -24.71 9.27 -19.97
N GLU A 288 -24.13 8.61 -18.96
CA GLU A 288 -24.69 8.55 -17.62
C GLU A 288 -23.69 9.14 -16.63
N GLU A 289 -23.99 10.37 -16.23
CA GLU A 289 -23.36 11.11 -15.16
C GLU A 289 -23.55 10.33 -13.85
N LEU A 290 -22.45 9.91 -13.22
CA LEU A 290 -22.47 9.44 -11.84
C LEU A 290 -21.66 10.43 -10.99
N GLN A 291 -22.37 11.46 -10.56
CA GLN A 291 -21.99 12.29 -9.41
C GLN A 291 -21.89 11.40 -8.18
N TYR A 292 -20.75 11.40 -7.50
CA TYR A 292 -20.63 10.86 -6.15
C TYR A 292 -20.01 11.87 -5.21
N ASP A 293 -20.73 12.04 -4.11
CA ASP A 293 -20.65 13.12 -3.15
C ASP A 293 -19.34 13.21 -2.38
N THR A 294 -18.98 14.47 -2.13
CA THR A 294 -18.00 14.87 -1.13
C THR A 294 -18.61 14.64 0.25
N ALA A 295 -18.54 13.41 0.75
CA ALA A 295 -18.92 13.12 2.13
C ALA A 295 -17.79 13.55 3.08
N GLU A 296 -18.09 14.58 3.86
CA GLU A 296 -17.33 15.08 4.99
C GLU A 296 -16.87 13.93 5.90
N GLN A 297 -15.64 14.05 6.39
CA GLN A 297 -15.09 13.14 7.39
C GLN A 297 -15.69 13.49 8.73
N GLU A 298 -16.89 12.98 8.99
CA GLU A 298 -17.41 12.92 10.35
C GLU A 298 -16.68 11.79 11.09
N ASN A 299 -15.77 12.20 11.96
CA ASN A 299 -15.23 11.35 13.01
C ASN A 299 -16.40 10.82 13.84
N VAL A 300 -16.62 9.50 13.79
CA VAL A 300 -17.43 8.83 14.79
C VAL A 300 -16.68 8.95 16.11
N ASN A 301 -17.14 9.87 16.95
CA ASN A 301 -16.58 10.11 18.26
C ASN A 301 -16.95 8.92 19.17
N PHE A 302 -16.02 7.99 19.37
CA PHE A 302 -16.24 6.77 20.17
C PHE A 302 -16.23 7.02 21.69
N GLU A 303 -16.15 8.28 22.14
CA GLU A 303 -16.04 8.66 23.56
C GLU A 303 -17.37 8.67 24.34
N GLU A 304 -18.54 8.52 23.69
CA GLU A 304 -19.83 8.80 24.37
C GLU A 304 -20.39 7.68 25.26
N GLU A 305 -19.85 6.45 25.20
CA GLU A 305 -20.31 5.34 26.06
C GLU A 305 -19.56 5.26 27.41
N GLU A 306 -18.42 5.93 27.58
CA GLU A 306 -17.63 5.85 28.81
C GLU A 306 -18.23 6.66 29.98
N GLN A 307 -18.97 7.74 29.68
CA GLN A 307 -19.55 8.62 30.71
C GLN A 307 -20.84 8.10 31.37
N LYS A 308 -21.41 6.99 30.90
CA LYS A 308 -22.61 6.40 31.51
C LYS A 308 -22.30 5.36 32.58
N GLN A 309 -21.13 4.74 32.58
CA GLN A 309 -20.78 3.75 33.62
C GLN A 309 -20.25 4.39 34.91
N ASP A 310 -19.63 5.57 34.83
CA ASP A 310 -19.09 6.26 36.02
C ASP A 310 -20.16 6.98 36.86
N ARG A 311 -21.41 7.07 36.35
CA ARG A 311 -22.57 7.59 37.10
C ARG A 311 -23.42 6.53 37.79
N LEU A 312 -23.06 5.24 37.68
CA LEU A 312 -23.74 4.14 38.40
C LEU A 312 -22.94 3.61 39.61
N SER A 313 -21.83 4.26 39.97
CA SER A 313 -21.00 3.90 41.13
C SER A 313 -20.77 5.06 42.13
N LYS A 314 -21.75 5.94 42.34
CA LYS A 314 -21.77 6.87 43.48
C LYS A 314 -23.14 6.93 44.13
#